data_AF-A0A6G3XZM6-F1
#
_entry.id   AF-A0A6G3XZM6-F1
#
_cell.length_a   1.000
_cell.length_b   1.000
_cell.length_c   1.000
_cell.angle_alpha   90.00
_cell.angle_beta   90.00
_cell.angle_gamma   90.00
#
_symmetry.space_group_name_H-M   'P 1'
#
loop_
_entity.id
_entity.type
_entity.pdbx_description
1 polymer ?
#
loop_
_entity_poly.entity_id
_entity_poly.type
_entity_poly.pdbx_seq_one_letter_code
_entity_poly.pdbx_strand_id
1 'polypeptide(L)' 'MSRDKVVADAADAVADVERGASLAVGGFGLCGIPSVLIHALLERGAGELRVVSNNCG' A
#
# COMPACT_ATOMS: atom_id res chain seq x y z
N MET A 1 0.56 -3.30 27.06
CA MET A 1 1.52 -2.38 26.41
C MET A 1 1.23 -2.39 24.92
N SER A 2 1.11 -1.22 24.29
CA SER A 2 1.02 -1.12 22.82
C SER A 2 2.41 -1.37 22.22
N ARG A 3 2.49 -2.16 21.15
CA ARG A 3 3.73 -2.26 20.36
C ARG A 3 3.88 -0.99 19.52
N ASP A 4 5.08 -0.42 19.51
CA ASP A 4 5.44 0.55 18.49
C ASP A 4 5.48 -0.15 17.12
N LYS A 5 4.88 0.49 16.12
CA LYS A 5 4.75 -0.02 14.75
C LYS A 5 5.29 0.97 13.73
N VAL A 6 5.97 2.03 14.18
CA VAL A 6 6.65 2.96 13.29
C VAL A 6 7.83 2.25 12.65
N VAL A 7 7.93 2.37 11.32
CA VAL A 7 9.04 1.86 10.51
C VAL A 7 9.76 3.04 9.83
N ALA A 8 10.98 2.81 9.34
CA ALA A 8 11.84 3.87 8.87
C ALA A 8 11.34 4.54 7.58
N ASP A 9 10.80 3.75 6.65
CA ASP A 9 10.33 4.24 5.35
C ASP A 9 9.17 3.40 4.76
N ALA A 10 8.73 3.82 3.57
CA ALA A 10 7.62 3.17 2.86
C ALA A 10 7.98 1.79 2.30
N ALA A 11 9.25 1.52 1.99
CA ALA A 11 9.69 0.24 1.49
C ALA A 11 9.67 -0.84 2.59
N ASP A 12 9.98 -0.46 3.82
CA ASP A 12 9.79 -1.28 5.03
C ASP A 12 8.30 -1.50 5.32
N ALA A 13 7.47 -0.47 5.18
CA ALA A 13 6.04 -0.54 5.47
C ALA A 13 5.25 -1.49 4.56
N VAL A 14 5.77 -1.79 3.37
CA VAL A 14 5.13 -2.70 2.39
C VAL A 14 5.93 -3.98 2.15
N ALA A 15 6.97 -4.25 2.97
CA ALA A 15 7.92 -5.33 2.73
C ALA A 15 7.28 -6.74 2.75
N ASP A 16 6.15 -6.90 3.44
CA ASP A 16 5.38 -8.12 3.59
C ASP A 16 4.21 -8.25 2.60
N VAL A 17 4.04 -7.29 1.68
CA VAL A 17 3.01 -7.38 0.64
C VAL A 17 3.49 -8.26 -0.51
N GLU A 18 2.98 -9.48 -0.55
CA GLU A 18 3.33 -10.47 -1.57
C GLU A 18 2.58 -10.28 -2.90
N ARG A 19 3.10 -10.88 -3.97
CA ARG A 19 2.40 -11.01 -5.26
C ARG A 19 1.09 -11.75 -5.06
N GLY A 20 0.00 -11.28 -5.68
CA GLY A 20 -1.32 -11.91 -5.54
C GLY A 20 -2.11 -11.47 -4.30
N ALA A 21 -1.54 -10.59 -3.47
CA ALA A 21 -2.20 -10.08 -2.27
C ALA A 21 -3.48 -9.30 -2.60
N SER A 22 -4.42 -9.33 -1.65
CA SER A 22 -5.64 -8.52 -1.71
C SER A 22 -5.45 -7.27 -0.85
N LEU A 23 -5.66 -6.09 -1.41
CA LEU A 23 -5.48 -4.80 -0.74
C LEU A 23 -6.78 -4.00 -0.72
N ALA A 24 -7.13 -3.45 0.45
CA ALA A 24 -8.14 -2.40 0.56
C ALA A 24 -7.43 -1.04 0.59
N VAL A 25 -7.70 -0.19 -0.40
CA VAL A 25 -6.99 1.07 -0.58
C VAL A 25 -7.95 2.25 -0.38
N GLY A 26 -7.68 3.04 0.65
CA GLY A 26 -8.44 4.25 0.98
C GLY A 26 -8.18 5.41 0.02
N GLY A 27 -9.05 6.43 0.11
CA GLY A 27 -9.03 7.64 -0.73
C GLY A 27 -10.28 7.76 -1.61
N PHE A 28 -10.49 8.97 -2.17
CA PHE A 28 -11.57 9.28 -3.10
C PHE A 28 -11.03 10.17 -4.23
N GLY A 29 -11.03 9.68 -5.47
CA GLY A 29 -10.22 10.25 -6.54
C GLY A 29 -8.76 10.36 -6.10
N LEU A 30 -8.19 11.57 -6.15
CA LEU A 30 -6.82 11.86 -5.69
C LEU A 30 -6.74 12.29 -4.21
N CYS A 31 -7.86 12.44 -3.52
CA CYS A 31 -7.87 12.90 -2.13
C CYS A 31 -7.65 11.73 -1.17
N GLY A 32 -6.64 11.83 -0.30
CA GLY A 32 -6.40 10.86 0.78
C GLY A 32 -5.85 9.50 0.31
N ILE A 33 -5.35 9.40 -0.93
CA ILE A 33 -4.70 8.18 -1.42
C ILE A 33 -3.33 7.98 -0.75
N PRO A 34 -2.90 6.74 -0.46
CA PRO A 34 -1.58 6.46 0.09
C PRO A 34 -0.51 6.46 -1.00
N SER A 35 -0.33 7.58 -1.70
CA SER A 35 0.50 7.70 -2.91
C SER A 35 1.96 7.21 -2.71
N VAL A 36 2.54 7.49 -1.55
CA VAL A 36 3.90 7.05 -1.19
C VAL A 36 4.00 5.53 -1.09
N LEU A 37 3.00 4.87 -0.48
CA LEU A 37 2.98 3.40 -0.37
C LEU A 37 2.70 2.74 -1.73
N ILE A 38 1.85 3.35 -2.57
CA ILE A 38 1.59 2.89 -3.93
C ILE A 38 2.88 2.91 -4.76
N HIS A 39 3.68 3.99 -4.65
CA HIS A 39 4.99 4.04 -5.31
C HIS A 39 5.95 2.97 -4.80
N ALA A 40 6.04 2.77 -3.47
CA ALA A 40 6.90 1.73 -2.91
C ALA A 40 6.52 0.31 -3.37
N LEU A 41 5.22 0.01 -3.50
CA LEU A 41 4.72 -1.25 -4.07
C LEU A 41 5.13 -1.42 -5.54
N LEU A 42 5.04 -0.34 -6.33
CA LEU A 42 5.45 -0.33 -7.73
C LEU A 42 6.96 -0.58 -7.86
N GLU A 43 7.79 0.11 -7.08
CA GLU A 43 9.25 -0.04 -7.08
C GLU A 43 9.71 -1.46 -6.68
N ARG A 44 9.00 -2.12 -5.75
CA ARG A 44 9.24 -3.52 -5.40
C ARG A 44 8.80 -4.53 -6.45
N GLY A 45 8.06 -4.11 -7.48
CA GLY A 45 7.54 -5.00 -8.52
C GLY A 45 6.35 -5.86 -8.05
N ALA A 46 5.55 -5.34 -7.11
CA ALA A 46 4.30 -5.98 -6.71
C ALA A 46 3.38 -6.17 -7.93
N GLY A 47 2.62 -7.26 -7.95
CA GLY A 47 1.77 -7.60 -9.10
C GLY A 47 0.70 -8.62 -8.75
N GLU A 48 -0.20 -8.89 -9.71
CA GLU A 48 -1.37 -9.75 -9.51
C GLU A 48 -2.24 -9.34 -8.31
N LEU A 49 -2.18 -8.07 -7.91
CA LEU A 49 -2.88 -7.56 -6.74
C LEU A 49 -4.39 -7.54 -7.00
N ARG A 50 -5.16 -8.00 -6.02
CA ARG A 50 -6.62 -7.81 -5.98
C ARG A 50 -6.93 -6.57 -5.17
N VAL A 51 -7.23 -5.47 -5.85
CA VAL A 51 -7.44 -4.18 -5.20
C VAL A 51 -8.92 -3.87 -5.08
N VAL A 52 -9.35 -3.49 -3.87
CA VAL A 52 -10.66 -2.89 -3.62
C VAL A 52 -10.44 -1.42 -3.27
N SER A 53 -11.02 -0.53 -4.06
CA SER A 53 -10.97 0.91 -3.84
C SER A 53 -12.24 1.58 -4.35
N ASN A 54 -12.53 2.78 -3.84
CA ASN A 54 -13.66 3.57 -4.29
C ASN A 54 -13.46 4.10 -5.72
N ASN A 55 -12.22 4.41 -6.10
CA ASN A 55 -11.83 4.79 -7.46
C ASN A 55 -10.50 4.13 -7.80
N CYS A 56 -10.16 4.04 -9.10
CA CYS A 56 -8.85 3.56 -9.54
C CYS A 56 -7.81 4.70 -9.62
N GLY A 57 -7.89 5.68 -8.71
CA GLY A 57 -7.12 6.92 -8.78
C GLY A 57 -7.44 7.70 -10.04
#